data_AF-A0A9R1VG29-F1
#
_entry.id   AF-A0A9R1VG29-F1
#
_cell.length_a   1.000
_cell.length_b   1.000
_cell.length_c   1.000
_cell.angle_alpha   90.00
_cell.angle_beta   90.00
_cell.angle_gamma   90.00
#
_symmetry.space_group_name_H-M   'P 1'
#
loop_
_entity.id
_entity.type
_entity.pdbx_description
1 polymer ?
#
loop_
_entity_poly.entity_id
_entity_poly.type
_entity_poly.pdbx_seq_one_letter_code
_entity_poly.pdbx_strand_id
1 'polypeptide(L)'
;MIDCSLENFVALEVTQILLNAQAIDGSVRKHAEESLKQFQEQNLPGFLLSLSGELVHDEKPIDSRKLAGLILKNALDAKEQHRMYGLIQRWLSLDVGTLTSPIHEARSTASQVIAKVAGIELPQKQWPELIGSLLSNIHQVPVHVKQASLETLRYLCKEVSPHVVEQDHVNKILIVVVQGMNASEASNDVRLAVTRALYNALGFAQANFTNEMERDYIMRVVCEATCLGLVAKTVGDDIVPLVMPSIKEKITKPDWRQREGATYAFGSILEGPSPN
;
A
#
# COMPACT_ATOMS: atom_id res chain seq x y z
N MET A 1 -23.80 1.64 -27.97
CA MET A 1 -24.92 1.43 -27.04
C MET A 1 -24.95 -0.05 -26.75
N ILE A 2 -24.22 -0.50 -25.73
CA ILE A 2 -24.31 -1.87 -25.24
C ILE A 2 -25.34 -1.80 -24.12
N ASP A 3 -26.56 -2.19 -24.47
CA ASP A 3 -27.63 -2.45 -23.52
C ASP A 3 -27.31 -3.80 -22.85
N CYS A 4 -26.60 -3.74 -21.71
CA CYS A 4 -26.53 -4.86 -20.78
C CYS A 4 -27.56 -4.59 -19.70
N SER A 5 -28.77 -5.09 -19.93
CA SER A 5 -29.79 -5.25 -18.91
C SER A 5 -29.18 -5.87 -17.66
N LEU A 6 -29.31 -5.15 -16.56
CA LEU A 6 -28.90 -5.51 -15.21
C LEU A 6 -29.59 -6.80 -14.76
N GLU A 7 -29.06 -7.97 -15.14
CA GLU A 7 -29.36 -9.18 -14.38
C GLU A 7 -28.75 -9.02 -12.97
N ASN A 8 -29.60 -9.27 -11.98
CA ASN A 8 -29.29 -9.19 -10.56
C ASN A 8 -28.34 -10.33 -10.18
N PHE A 9 -27.03 -10.13 -10.33
CA PHE A 9 -26.06 -11.01 -9.71
C PHE A 9 -26.18 -10.88 -8.19
N VAL A 10 -26.69 -11.92 -7.53
CA VAL A 10 -26.75 -12.02 -6.08
C VAL A 10 -25.45 -12.65 -5.59
N ALA A 11 -24.82 -12.04 -4.59
CA ALA A 11 -23.69 -12.65 -3.89
C ALA A 11 -24.16 -13.96 -3.27
N LEU A 12 -23.48 -15.07 -3.59
CA LEU A 12 -23.76 -16.36 -2.97
C LEU A 12 -22.96 -16.48 -1.68
N GLU A 13 -23.53 -17.19 -0.70
CA GLU A 13 -22.85 -17.51 0.55
C GLU A 13 -21.72 -18.52 0.25
N VAL A 14 -20.47 -18.09 0.43
CA VAL A 14 -19.28 -18.90 0.10
C VAL A 14 -18.45 -19.31 1.32
N THR A 15 -18.78 -18.81 2.52
CA THR A 15 -18.01 -19.03 3.77
C THR A 15 -17.68 -20.51 3.99
N GLN A 16 -18.68 -21.40 3.97
CA GLN A 16 -18.45 -22.82 4.26
C GLN A 16 -17.56 -23.51 3.22
N ILE A 17 -17.70 -23.15 1.94
CA ILE A 17 -16.88 -23.71 0.86
C ILE A 17 -15.42 -23.27 1.05
N LEU A 18 -15.19 -22.01 1.41
CA LEU A 18 -13.85 -21.47 1.68
C LEU A 18 -13.21 -22.08 2.94
N LEU A 19 -13.99 -22.37 3.98
CA LEU A 19 -13.50 -23.08 5.16
C LEU A 19 -13.15 -24.54 4.83
N ASN A 20 -14.00 -25.22 4.05
CA ASN A 20 -13.75 -26.59 3.62
C ASN A 20 -12.50 -26.71 2.72
N ALA A 21 -12.22 -25.69 1.90
CA ALA A 21 -10.99 -25.62 1.11
C ALA A 21 -9.71 -25.49 1.95
N GLN A 22 -9.84 -25.29 3.27
CA GLN A 22 -8.72 -25.22 4.23
C GLN A 22 -8.72 -26.43 5.17
N ALA A 23 -9.59 -27.42 4.95
CA ALA A 23 -9.70 -28.60 5.79
C ALA A 23 -8.42 -29.46 5.79
N ILE A 24 -8.17 -30.11 6.93
CA ILE A 24 -7.09 -31.11 7.09
C ILE A 24 -7.42 -32.36 6.26
N ASP A 25 -8.70 -32.73 6.18
CA ASP A 25 -9.18 -33.83 5.34
C ASP A 25 -9.01 -33.50 3.86
N GLY A 26 -8.16 -34.27 3.17
CA GLY A 26 -7.85 -34.06 1.76
C GLY A 26 -9.02 -34.28 0.81
N SER A 27 -10.00 -35.12 1.17
CA SER A 27 -11.20 -35.34 0.37
C SER A 27 -12.14 -34.14 0.46
N VAL A 28 -12.36 -33.62 1.67
CA VAL A 28 -13.19 -32.42 1.89
C VAL A 28 -12.58 -31.22 1.18
N ARG A 29 -11.27 -31.02 1.33
CA ARG A 29 -10.54 -29.94 0.67
C ARG A 29 -10.67 -30.01 -0.84
N LYS A 30 -10.39 -31.18 -1.43
CA LYS A 30 -10.46 -31.37 -2.89
C LYS A 30 -11.84 -31.08 -3.44
N HIS A 31 -12.90 -31.53 -2.75
CA HIS A 31 -14.27 -31.27 -3.19
C HIS A 31 -14.63 -29.77 -3.15
N ALA A 32 -14.16 -29.05 -2.14
CA ALA A 32 -14.35 -27.61 -2.04
C ALA A 32 -13.58 -26.83 -3.13
N GLU A 33 -12.33 -27.22 -3.41
CA GLU A 33 -11.53 -26.66 -4.51
C GLU A 33 -12.20 -26.88 -5.88
N GLU A 34 -12.72 -28.08 -6.14
CA GLU A 34 -13.46 -28.40 -7.37
C GLU A 34 -14.75 -27.56 -7.47
N SER A 35 -15.47 -27.37 -6.37
CA SER A 35 -16.68 -26.53 -6.33
C SER A 35 -16.37 -25.06 -6.63
N LEU A 36 -15.29 -24.51 -6.07
CA LEU A 36 -14.84 -23.14 -6.35
C LEU A 36 -14.46 -22.97 -7.83
N LYS A 37 -13.73 -23.95 -8.38
CA LYS A 37 -13.35 -23.94 -9.79
C LYS A 37 -14.58 -24.01 -10.71
N GLN A 38 -15.53 -24.89 -10.41
CA GLN A 38 -16.77 -25.00 -11.16
C GLN A 38 -17.58 -23.69 -11.10
N PHE A 39 -17.68 -23.05 -9.93
CA PHE A 39 -18.36 -21.77 -9.79
C PHE A 39 -17.68 -20.66 -10.61
N GLN A 40 -16.34 -20.58 -10.58
CA GLN A 40 -15.58 -19.64 -11.39
C GLN A 40 -15.83 -19.84 -12.90
N GLU A 41 -15.85 -21.08 -13.38
CA GLU A 41 -16.05 -21.41 -14.79
C GLU A 41 -17.49 -21.14 -15.26
N GLN A 42 -18.48 -21.38 -14.40
CA GLN A 42 -19.91 -21.23 -14.73
C GLN A 42 -20.42 -19.80 -14.59
N ASN A 43 -19.98 -19.07 -13.56
CA ASN A 43 -20.45 -17.73 -13.24
C ASN A 43 -19.34 -16.89 -12.61
N LEU A 44 -18.36 -16.52 -13.43
CA LEU A 44 -17.26 -15.64 -13.03
C LEU A 44 -17.74 -14.33 -12.36
N PRO A 45 -18.77 -13.61 -12.86
CA PRO A 45 -19.24 -12.38 -12.21
C PRO A 45 -19.75 -12.62 -10.78
N GLY A 46 -20.61 -13.63 -10.59
CA GLY A 46 -21.13 -13.99 -9.27
C GLY A 46 -20.05 -14.52 -8.33
N PHE A 47 -19.08 -15.27 -8.86
CA PHE A 47 -17.92 -15.76 -8.11
C PHE A 47 -17.12 -14.62 -7.50
N LEU A 48 -16.70 -13.64 -8.30
CA LEU A 48 -15.94 -12.50 -7.82
C LEU A 48 -16.73 -11.65 -6.82
N LEU A 49 -18.02 -11.42 -7.08
CA LEU A 49 -18.90 -10.69 -6.18
C LEU A 49 -19.01 -11.38 -4.81
N SER A 50 -19.12 -12.71 -4.81
CA SER A 50 -19.21 -13.51 -3.58
C SER A 50 -17.91 -13.47 -2.77
N LEU A 51 -16.75 -13.57 -3.44
CA LEU A 51 -15.44 -13.46 -2.78
C LEU A 51 -15.18 -12.05 -2.23
N SER A 52 -15.56 -11.03 -2.99
CA SER A 52 -15.50 -9.63 -2.56
C SER A 52 -16.38 -9.40 -1.33
N GLY A 53 -17.62 -9.88 -1.38
CA GLY A 53 -18.55 -9.84 -0.26
C GLY A 53 -17.96 -10.53 0.98
N GLU A 54 -17.42 -11.73 0.84
CA GLU A 54 -16.77 -12.43 1.95
C GLU A 54 -15.64 -11.58 2.56
N LEU A 55 -14.76 -10.99 1.73
CA LEU A 55 -13.60 -10.23 2.19
C LEU A 55 -13.98 -8.96 2.98
N VAL A 56 -14.97 -8.20 2.52
CA VAL A 56 -15.32 -6.87 3.08
C VAL A 56 -16.02 -6.97 4.45
N HIS A 57 -16.79 -8.02 4.71
CA HIS A 57 -17.63 -8.13 5.90
C HIS A 57 -16.84 -8.61 7.13
N ASP A 58 -16.79 -7.78 8.17
CA ASP A 58 -15.99 -8.04 9.37
C ASP A 58 -16.52 -9.17 10.27
N GLU A 59 -17.80 -9.50 10.14
CA GLU A 59 -18.46 -10.61 10.82
C GLU A 59 -18.07 -11.99 10.27
N LYS A 60 -17.46 -12.05 9.07
CA LYS A 60 -17.04 -13.31 8.45
C LYS A 60 -15.76 -13.86 9.11
N PRO A 61 -15.56 -15.19 9.15
CA PRO A 61 -14.36 -15.80 9.71
C PRO A 61 -13.05 -15.29 9.05
N ILE A 62 -12.01 -15.05 9.85
CA ILE A 62 -10.72 -14.53 9.35
C ILE A 62 -10.14 -15.40 8.23
N ASP A 63 -10.19 -16.72 8.39
CA ASP A 63 -9.62 -17.67 7.42
C ASP A 63 -10.41 -17.69 6.11
N SER A 64 -11.74 -17.54 6.14
CA SER A 64 -12.54 -17.46 4.91
C SER A 64 -12.29 -16.15 4.18
N ARG A 65 -12.21 -15.02 4.90
CA ARG A 65 -11.88 -13.70 4.34
C ARG A 65 -10.51 -13.68 3.67
N LYS A 66 -9.50 -14.21 4.35
CA LYS A 66 -8.13 -14.31 3.83
C LYS A 66 -8.07 -15.16 2.56
N LEU A 67 -8.69 -16.33 2.56
CA LEU A 67 -8.74 -17.19 1.39
C LEU A 67 -9.53 -16.54 0.25
N ALA A 68 -10.67 -15.90 0.55
CA ALA A 68 -11.49 -15.23 -0.44
C ALA A 68 -10.71 -14.15 -1.19
N GLY A 69 -10.01 -13.28 -0.47
CA GLY A 69 -9.20 -12.26 -1.10
C GLY A 69 -7.96 -12.81 -1.83
N LEU A 70 -7.38 -13.93 -1.39
CA LEU A 70 -6.29 -14.60 -2.13
C LEU A 70 -6.79 -15.17 -3.46
N ILE A 71 -7.94 -15.87 -3.45
CA ILE A 71 -8.56 -16.40 -4.66
C ILE A 71 -8.96 -15.26 -5.58
N LEU A 72 -9.56 -14.20 -5.04
CA LEU A 72 -9.94 -13.01 -5.79
C LEU A 72 -8.72 -12.38 -6.47
N LYS A 73 -7.63 -12.13 -5.74
CA LYS A 73 -6.37 -11.62 -6.30
C LYS A 73 -5.84 -12.50 -7.44
N ASN A 74 -5.84 -13.82 -7.25
CA ASN A 74 -5.36 -14.76 -8.27
C ASN A 74 -6.27 -14.79 -9.51
N ALA A 75 -7.58 -14.61 -9.33
CA ALA A 75 -8.53 -14.50 -10.44
C ALA A 75 -8.31 -13.22 -11.26
N LEU A 76 -7.91 -12.12 -10.62
CA LEU A 76 -7.54 -10.86 -11.27
C LEU A 76 -6.20 -10.92 -12.01
N ASP A 77 -5.28 -11.77 -11.53
CA ASP A 77 -3.97 -12.02 -12.13
C ASP A 77 -4.02 -12.91 -13.39
N ALA A 78 -5.08 -13.68 -13.58
CA ALA A 78 -5.19 -14.58 -14.71
C ALA A 78 -5.14 -13.81 -16.03
N LYS A 79 -4.44 -14.35 -17.04
CA LYS A 79 -4.19 -13.77 -18.39
C LYS A 79 -5.44 -13.36 -19.19
N GLU A 80 -6.63 -13.53 -18.62
CA GLU A 80 -7.94 -13.22 -19.17
C GLU A 80 -8.46 -11.84 -18.74
N GLN A 81 -7.58 -10.87 -18.47
CA GLN A 81 -7.94 -9.48 -18.13
C GLN A 81 -8.99 -8.89 -19.08
N HIS A 82 -8.96 -9.24 -20.38
CA HIS A 82 -9.93 -8.79 -21.38
C HIS A 82 -11.36 -9.31 -21.14
N ARG A 83 -11.57 -10.46 -20.47
CA ARG A 83 -12.91 -10.95 -20.06
C ARG A 83 -13.41 -10.29 -18.78
N MET A 84 -12.52 -9.65 -18.01
CA MET A 84 -12.87 -8.88 -16.82
C MET A 84 -13.41 -7.48 -17.18
N TYR A 85 -13.08 -6.99 -18.38
CA TYR A 85 -13.62 -5.73 -18.93
C TYR A 85 -15.15 -5.81 -19.04
N GLY A 86 -15.85 -5.01 -18.24
CA GLY A 86 -17.32 -4.98 -18.16
C GLY A 86 -17.91 -5.60 -16.88
N LEU A 87 -17.16 -6.46 -16.17
CA LEU A 87 -17.54 -6.94 -14.83
C LEU A 87 -17.23 -5.91 -13.72
N ILE A 88 -16.36 -4.97 -14.08
CA ILE A 88 -15.75 -3.86 -13.33
C ILE A 88 -16.77 -2.87 -12.73
N GLN A 89 -17.92 -2.64 -13.37
CA GLN A 89 -18.91 -1.68 -12.86
C GLN A 89 -19.58 -2.10 -11.54
N ARG A 90 -19.30 -3.30 -11.01
CA ARG A 90 -19.87 -3.79 -9.74
C ARG A 90 -18.84 -4.08 -8.65
N TRP A 91 -17.55 -3.86 -8.91
CA TRP A 91 -16.52 -3.87 -7.87
C TRP A 91 -16.62 -2.64 -6.95
N LEU A 92 -17.50 -1.70 -7.29
CA LEU A 92 -17.92 -0.54 -6.50
C LEU A 92 -18.35 -0.83 -5.05
N SER A 93 -18.49 -2.09 -4.64
CA SER A 93 -18.67 -2.45 -3.22
C SER A 93 -17.38 -2.73 -2.46
N LEU A 94 -16.23 -2.89 -3.14
CA LEU A 94 -14.89 -2.80 -2.53
C LEU A 94 -14.60 -1.34 -2.23
N ASP A 95 -15.32 -0.83 -1.24
CA ASP A 95 -14.92 0.40 -0.58
C ASP A 95 -13.54 0.17 0.05
N VAL A 96 -12.69 1.19 -0.04
CA VAL A 96 -11.49 1.33 0.81
C VAL A 96 -11.86 1.21 2.30
N GLY A 97 -13.14 1.24 2.67
CA GLY A 97 -13.70 0.76 3.92
C GLY A 97 -13.12 -0.58 4.43
N THR A 98 -12.77 -1.55 3.58
CA THR A 98 -12.11 -2.79 4.08
C THR A 98 -10.74 -2.52 4.70
N LEU A 99 -10.05 -1.45 4.29
CA LEU A 99 -8.80 -0.99 4.91
C LEU A 99 -9.02 -0.44 6.34
N THR A 100 -10.26 -0.23 6.76
CA THR A 100 -10.62 0.17 8.13
C THR A 100 -10.91 -1.02 9.04
N SER A 101 -10.95 -2.25 8.50
CA SER A 101 -11.15 -3.47 9.29
C SER A 101 -10.13 -3.55 10.44
N PRO A 102 -10.51 -3.98 11.66
CA PRO A 102 -9.57 -4.20 12.74
C PRO A 102 -8.62 -5.39 12.46
N ILE A 103 -8.99 -6.29 11.53
CA ILE A 103 -8.23 -7.51 11.24
C ILE A 103 -7.13 -7.23 10.22
N HIS A 104 -5.88 -7.46 10.63
CA HIS A 104 -4.71 -7.17 9.80
C HIS A 104 -4.68 -8.00 8.50
N GLU A 105 -4.98 -9.29 8.58
CA GLU A 105 -4.99 -10.22 7.44
C GLU A 105 -6.00 -9.79 6.37
N ALA A 106 -7.17 -9.31 6.79
CA ALA A 106 -8.20 -8.80 5.90
C ALA A 106 -7.71 -7.52 5.20
N ARG A 107 -7.17 -6.55 5.96
CA ARG A 107 -6.61 -5.31 5.38
C ARG A 107 -5.49 -5.56 4.38
N SER A 108 -4.55 -6.45 4.71
CA SER A 108 -3.41 -6.75 3.84
C SER A 108 -3.83 -7.48 2.56
N THR A 109 -4.85 -8.34 2.67
CA THR A 109 -5.42 -9.02 1.50
C THR A 109 -6.22 -8.05 0.63
N ALA A 110 -7.04 -7.19 1.24
CA ALA A 110 -7.76 -6.13 0.54
C ALA A 110 -6.81 -5.17 -0.18
N SER A 111 -5.68 -4.78 0.44
CA SER A 111 -4.67 -3.93 -0.18
C SER A 111 -4.13 -4.51 -1.50
N GLN A 112 -3.92 -5.83 -1.55
CA GLN A 112 -3.47 -6.52 -2.77
C GLN A 112 -4.55 -6.58 -3.84
N VAL A 113 -5.80 -6.88 -3.43
CA VAL A 113 -6.95 -6.91 -4.35
C VAL A 113 -7.17 -5.53 -4.95
N ILE A 114 -7.24 -4.47 -4.12
CA ILE A 114 -7.43 -3.09 -4.57
C ILE A 114 -6.34 -2.69 -5.58
N ALA A 115 -5.08 -3.05 -5.33
CA ALA A 115 -4.01 -2.75 -6.28
C ALA A 115 -4.15 -3.48 -7.62
N LYS A 116 -4.59 -4.76 -7.60
CA LYS A 116 -4.88 -5.52 -8.83
C LYS A 116 -6.01 -4.88 -9.62
N VAL A 117 -7.06 -4.48 -8.93
CA VAL A 117 -8.16 -3.73 -9.53
C VAL A 117 -7.66 -2.42 -10.13
N ALA A 118 -6.85 -1.66 -9.39
CA ALA A 118 -6.27 -0.40 -9.86
C ALA A 118 -5.43 -0.57 -11.14
N GLY A 119 -4.68 -1.68 -11.24
CA GLY A 119 -3.93 -2.06 -12.44
C GLY A 119 -4.80 -2.23 -13.70
N ILE A 120 -6.07 -2.60 -13.52
CA ILE A 120 -7.06 -2.79 -14.59
C ILE A 120 -7.81 -1.48 -14.87
N GLU A 121 -8.23 -0.76 -13.83
CA GLU A 121 -9.20 0.33 -13.93
C GLU A 121 -8.58 1.72 -14.15
N LEU A 122 -7.41 1.99 -13.56
CA LEU A 122 -6.75 3.29 -13.72
C LEU A 122 -6.33 3.58 -15.18
N PRO A 123 -5.79 2.62 -15.97
CA PRO A 123 -5.50 2.87 -17.39
C PRO A 123 -6.75 3.28 -18.21
N GLN A 124 -7.94 2.89 -17.73
CA GLN A 124 -9.24 3.15 -18.36
C GLN A 124 -10.00 4.31 -17.70
N LYS A 125 -9.40 4.98 -16.72
CA LYS A 125 -10.01 6.08 -15.95
C LYS A 125 -11.33 5.70 -15.27
N GLN A 126 -11.49 4.45 -14.86
CA GLN A 126 -12.72 3.93 -14.24
C GLN A 126 -12.75 4.11 -12.71
N TRP A 127 -11.60 4.36 -12.06
CA TRP A 127 -11.51 4.58 -10.61
C TRP A 127 -10.65 5.82 -10.24
N PRO A 128 -11.02 7.02 -10.73
CA PRO A 128 -10.20 8.22 -10.58
C PRO A 128 -9.98 8.66 -9.12
N GLU A 129 -10.92 8.34 -8.22
CA GLU A 129 -10.92 8.74 -6.81
C GLU A 129 -10.07 7.85 -5.90
N LEU A 130 -9.59 6.70 -6.38
CA LEU A 130 -8.86 5.72 -5.57
C LEU A 130 -7.64 6.34 -4.87
N ILE A 131 -6.76 6.98 -5.65
CA ILE A 131 -5.52 7.54 -5.11
C ILE A 131 -5.83 8.65 -4.11
N GLY A 132 -6.79 9.53 -4.43
CA GLY A 132 -7.24 10.58 -3.51
C GLY A 132 -7.75 10.02 -2.18
N SER A 133 -8.54 8.94 -2.22
CA SER A 133 -9.09 8.27 -1.04
C SER A 133 -8.03 7.56 -0.20
N LEU A 134 -6.99 6.99 -0.83
CA LEU A 134 -5.86 6.42 -0.11
C LEU A 134 -5.02 7.51 0.58
N LEU A 135 -4.85 8.66 -0.07
CA LEU A 135 -4.09 9.79 0.48
C LEU A 135 -4.82 10.48 1.64
N SER A 136 -6.15 10.53 1.63
CA SER A 136 -6.94 11.05 2.77
C SER A 136 -6.81 10.15 4.00
N ASN A 137 -6.72 8.83 3.80
CA ASN A 137 -6.56 7.83 4.86
C ASN A 137 -5.15 7.74 5.49
N ILE A 138 -4.31 8.76 5.31
CA ILE A 138 -2.98 8.83 5.93
C ILE A 138 -2.91 9.90 7.02
N HIS A 139 -3.86 10.85 7.01
CA HIS A 139 -3.90 11.96 7.96
C HIS A 139 -5.04 11.76 8.95
N GLN A 140 -4.77 11.92 10.26
CA GLN A 140 -5.81 11.94 11.30
C GLN A 140 -6.74 10.70 11.35
N VAL A 141 -6.24 9.53 10.95
CA VAL A 141 -6.95 8.24 11.06
C VAL A 141 -6.20 7.26 11.97
N PRO A 142 -6.85 6.16 12.43
CA PRO A 142 -6.18 5.15 13.23
C PRO A 142 -4.94 4.56 12.54
N VAL A 143 -3.93 4.20 13.34
CA VAL A 143 -2.62 3.72 12.87
C VAL A 143 -2.75 2.56 11.88
N HIS A 144 -3.67 1.63 12.14
CA HIS A 144 -3.88 0.46 11.28
C HIS A 144 -4.46 0.81 9.90
N VAL A 145 -5.25 1.89 9.80
CA VAL A 145 -5.77 2.41 8.53
C VAL A 145 -4.65 3.07 7.74
N LYS A 146 -3.83 3.93 8.39
CA LYS A 146 -2.66 4.52 7.76
C LYS A 146 -1.75 3.45 7.14
N GLN A 147 -1.44 2.41 7.92
CA GLN A 147 -0.61 1.30 7.48
C GLN A 147 -1.20 0.59 6.26
N ALA A 148 -2.51 0.29 6.27
CA ALA A 148 -3.18 -0.40 5.18
C ALA A 148 -3.28 0.46 3.91
N SER A 149 -3.51 1.76 4.04
CA SER A 149 -3.51 2.70 2.91
C SER A 149 -2.12 2.87 2.29
N LEU A 150 -1.07 2.96 3.11
CA LEU A 150 0.33 2.97 2.64
C LEU A 150 0.73 1.65 1.98
N GLU A 151 0.28 0.52 2.53
CA GLU A 151 0.48 -0.79 1.91
C GLU A 151 -0.25 -0.89 0.56
N THR A 152 -1.47 -0.35 0.47
CA THR A 152 -2.22 -0.31 -0.79
C THR A 152 -1.50 0.56 -1.82
N LEU A 153 -1.02 1.76 -1.45
CA LEU A 153 -0.21 2.62 -2.32
C LEU A 153 1.06 1.90 -2.80
N ARG A 154 1.73 1.16 -1.92
CA ARG A 154 2.89 0.34 -2.27
C ARG A 154 2.56 -0.69 -3.36
N TYR A 155 1.47 -1.45 -3.19
CA TYR A 155 1.05 -2.43 -4.18
C TYR A 155 0.59 -1.77 -5.48
N LEU A 156 -0.10 -0.63 -5.41
CA LEU A 156 -0.50 0.16 -6.57
C LEU A 156 0.73 0.57 -7.39
N CYS A 157 1.79 1.09 -6.74
CA CYS A 157 3.05 1.42 -7.41
C CYS A 157 3.81 0.18 -7.96
N LYS A 158 3.46 -1.03 -7.54
CA LYS A 158 4.01 -2.26 -8.14
C LYS A 158 3.21 -2.70 -9.36
N GLU A 159 1.89 -2.51 -9.32
CA GLU A 159 0.96 -3.07 -10.30
C GLU A 159 0.72 -2.15 -11.49
N VAL A 160 0.69 -0.84 -11.25
CA VAL A 160 0.29 0.16 -12.23
C VAL A 160 1.52 0.71 -12.95
N SER A 161 1.42 0.94 -14.26
CA SER A 161 2.49 1.61 -15.01
C SER A 161 2.63 3.08 -14.58
N PRO A 162 3.86 3.63 -14.46
CA PRO A 162 4.09 5.05 -14.18
C PRO A 162 3.37 6.02 -15.11
N HIS A 163 3.13 5.63 -16.37
CA HIS A 163 2.46 6.48 -17.36
C HIS A 163 0.94 6.60 -17.16
N VAL A 164 0.36 5.74 -16.33
CA VAL A 164 -1.09 5.72 -16.05
C VAL A 164 -1.44 6.70 -14.94
N VAL A 165 -0.55 6.90 -13.98
CA VAL A 165 -0.81 7.78 -12.83
C VAL A 165 -0.42 9.21 -13.17
N GLU A 166 -1.34 10.14 -12.97
CA GLU A 166 -1.10 11.56 -13.24
C GLU A 166 0.02 12.12 -12.35
N GLN A 167 0.84 13.03 -12.89
CA GLN A 167 2.00 13.56 -12.19
C GLN A 167 1.64 14.25 -10.86
N ASP A 168 0.48 14.91 -10.77
CA ASP A 168 0.00 15.50 -9.51
C ASP A 168 -0.23 14.43 -8.42
N HIS A 169 -0.79 13.28 -8.79
CA HIS A 169 -0.93 12.14 -7.89
C HIS A 169 0.43 11.54 -7.49
N VAL A 170 1.37 11.41 -8.43
CA VAL A 170 2.75 10.97 -8.12
C VAL A 170 3.39 11.89 -7.08
N ASN A 171 3.30 13.21 -7.29
CA ASN A 171 3.84 14.21 -6.38
C ASN A 171 3.23 14.07 -4.98
N LYS A 172 1.90 13.92 -4.88
CA LYS A 172 1.21 13.73 -3.60
C LYS A 172 1.60 12.42 -2.91
N ILE A 173 1.71 11.31 -3.65
CA ILE A 173 2.18 10.03 -3.10
C ILE A 173 3.58 10.19 -2.52
N LEU A 174 4.51 10.78 -3.27
CA LEU A 174 5.88 11.01 -2.81
C LEU A 174 5.92 11.92 -1.59
N ILE A 175 5.14 13.00 -1.56
CA ILE A 175 5.08 13.90 -0.39
C ILE A 175 4.65 13.15 0.86
N VAL A 176 3.54 12.41 0.78
CA VAL A 176 2.99 11.70 1.96
C VAL A 176 3.93 10.58 2.42
N VAL A 177 4.52 9.85 1.48
CA VAL A 177 5.49 8.79 1.79
C VAL A 177 6.76 9.36 2.39
N VAL A 178 7.30 10.45 1.83
CA VAL A 178 8.48 11.09 2.39
C VAL A 178 8.20 11.66 3.77
N GLN A 179 7.07 12.35 3.96
CA GLN A 179 6.68 12.90 5.27
C GLN A 179 6.46 11.81 6.32
N GLY A 180 5.85 10.67 5.96
CA GLY A 180 5.63 9.57 6.89
C GLY A 180 6.91 8.86 7.37
N MET A 181 8.06 9.11 6.71
CA MET A 181 9.36 8.62 7.16
C MET A 181 10.02 9.51 8.24
N ASN A 182 9.42 10.66 8.56
CA ASN A 182 10.01 11.58 9.54
C ASN A 182 10.03 10.98 10.97
N ALA A 183 10.87 11.57 11.83
CA ALA A 183 11.00 11.12 13.23
C ALA A 183 9.73 11.36 14.08
N SER A 184 8.78 12.18 13.61
CA SER A 184 7.56 12.53 14.35
C SER A 184 6.46 11.47 14.25
N GLU A 185 6.49 10.60 13.23
CA GLU A 185 5.58 9.44 13.19
C GLU A 185 5.98 8.47 14.29
N ALA A 186 5.09 8.19 15.24
CA ALA A 186 5.41 7.37 16.43
C ALA A 186 5.44 5.86 16.12
N SER A 187 4.64 5.40 15.16
CA SER A 187 4.48 3.97 14.88
C SER A 187 5.60 3.41 14.01
N ASN A 188 6.33 2.40 14.53
CA ASN A 188 7.31 1.63 13.75
C ASN A 188 6.69 0.94 12.52
N ASP A 189 5.46 0.43 12.66
CA ASP A 189 4.77 -0.29 11.58
C ASP A 189 4.39 0.66 10.45
N VAL A 190 3.97 1.89 10.79
CA VAL A 190 3.74 2.94 9.80
C VAL A 190 5.05 3.28 9.12
N ARG A 191 6.13 3.61 9.88
CA ARG A 191 7.46 3.90 9.31
C ARG A 191 7.94 2.82 8.33
N LEU A 192 7.79 1.55 8.69
CA LEU A 192 8.13 0.42 7.82
C LEU A 192 7.26 0.38 6.55
N ALA A 193 5.94 0.58 6.68
CA ALA A 193 5.03 0.65 5.54
C ALA A 193 5.40 1.81 4.59
N VAL A 194 5.78 2.97 5.13
CA VAL A 194 6.18 4.13 4.35
C VAL A 194 7.47 3.88 3.58
N THR A 195 8.51 3.32 4.22
CA THR A 195 9.76 2.97 3.56
C THR A 195 9.56 1.97 2.41
N ARG A 196 8.69 0.98 2.60
CA ARG A 196 8.35 0.01 1.55
C ARG A 196 7.53 0.65 0.42
N ALA A 197 6.64 1.59 0.74
CA ALA A 197 5.89 2.35 -0.25
C ALA A 197 6.83 3.24 -1.10
N LEU A 198 7.80 3.92 -0.47
CA LEU A 198 8.79 4.73 -1.16
C LEU A 198 9.54 3.93 -2.21
N TYR A 199 10.07 2.75 -1.83
CA TYR A 199 10.83 1.90 -2.74
C TYR A 199 10.07 1.60 -4.05
N ASN A 200 8.76 1.34 -3.96
CA ASN A 200 7.94 1.08 -5.16
C ASN A 200 7.57 2.38 -5.88
N ALA A 201 7.34 3.48 -5.15
CA ALA A 201 7.03 4.79 -5.72
C ALA A 201 8.22 5.42 -6.49
N LEU A 202 9.47 5.00 -6.23
CA LEU A 202 10.64 5.49 -6.98
C LEU A 202 10.53 5.26 -8.49
N GLY A 203 9.83 4.20 -8.92
CA GLY A 203 9.57 3.95 -10.34
C GLY A 203 8.71 5.04 -11.02
N PHE A 204 7.97 5.82 -10.23
CA PHE A 204 7.12 6.93 -10.70
C PHE A 204 7.83 8.28 -10.59
N ALA A 205 8.87 8.37 -9.78
CA ALA A 205 9.48 9.62 -9.37
C ALA A 205 10.42 10.24 -10.42
N GLN A 206 10.49 9.72 -11.65
CA GLN A 206 11.49 10.15 -12.64
C GLN A 206 11.44 11.67 -12.88
N ALA A 207 10.24 12.24 -13.08
CA ALA A 207 10.08 13.69 -13.23
C ALA A 207 10.54 14.45 -11.98
N ASN A 208 10.20 13.95 -10.79
CA ASN A 208 10.59 14.55 -9.51
C ASN A 208 12.12 14.58 -9.34
N PHE A 209 12.82 13.52 -9.75
CA PHE A 209 14.29 13.46 -9.66
C PHE A 209 15.01 14.33 -10.71
N THR A 210 14.31 14.77 -11.78
CA THR A 210 14.85 15.79 -12.70
C THR A 210 14.69 17.21 -12.16
N ASN A 211 13.74 17.45 -11.26
CA ASN A 211 13.59 18.71 -10.56
C ASN A 211 14.53 18.74 -9.35
N GLU A 212 15.55 19.60 -9.39
CA GLU A 212 16.54 19.74 -8.31
C GLU A 212 15.91 19.97 -6.94
N MET A 213 14.86 20.79 -6.83
CA MET A 213 14.23 21.07 -5.54
C MET A 213 13.52 19.84 -4.96
N GLU A 214 12.83 19.07 -5.80
CA GLU A 214 12.08 17.89 -5.36
C GLU A 214 13.03 16.72 -5.06
N ARG A 215 14.02 16.50 -5.93
CA ARG A 215 15.10 15.53 -5.71
C ARG A 215 15.80 15.77 -4.38
N ASP A 216 16.23 16.99 -4.12
CA ASP A 216 16.98 17.33 -2.90
C ASP A 216 16.10 17.16 -1.66
N TYR A 217 14.82 17.50 -1.74
CA TYR A 217 13.86 17.26 -0.66
C TYR A 217 13.68 15.76 -0.35
N ILE A 218 13.44 14.94 -1.38
CA ILE A 218 13.28 13.48 -1.23
C ILE A 218 14.55 12.89 -0.62
N MET A 219 15.72 13.20 -1.19
CA MET A 219 17.00 12.67 -0.70
C MET A 219 17.30 13.11 0.73
N ARG A 220 17.01 14.36 1.09
CA ARG A 220 17.19 14.87 2.44
C ARG A 220 16.43 14.02 3.46
N VAL A 221 15.12 13.85 3.25
CA VAL A 221 14.27 13.14 4.22
C VAL A 221 14.60 11.64 4.28
N VAL A 222 14.95 11.02 3.15
CA VAL A 222 15.41 9.62 3.14
C VAL A 222 16.71 9.47 3.92
N CYS A 223 17.69 10.35 3.70
CA CYS A 223 18.95 10.32 4.46
C CYS A 223 18.74 10.59 5.96
N GLU A 224 17.85 11.52 6.30
CA GLU A 224 17.44 11.82 7.69
C GLU A 224 16.82 10.58 8.37
N ALA A 225 15.91 9.88 7.68
CA ALA A 225 15.21 8.72 8.22
C ALA A 225 16.06 7.45 8.34
N THR A 226 17.07 7.28 7.47
CA THR A 226 17.73 5.97 7.31
C THR A 226 19.07 5.86 8.03
N CYS A 227 19.89 6.92 8.07
CA CYS A 227 21.33 6.71 8.31
C CYS A 227 21.85 7.26 9.63
N LEU A 228 21.49 8.47 10.04
CA LEU A 228 22.27 9.10 11.11
C LEU A 228 21.81 8.73 12.52
N GLY A 229 20.51 8.65 12.78
CA GLY A 229 20.00 8.30 14.10
C GLY A 229 20.22 6.83 14.49
N LEU A 230 20.15 5.90 13.53
CA LEU A 230 20.42 4.48 13.78
C LEU A 230 21.91 4.22 14.03
N VAL A 231 22.79 4.88 13.27
CA VAL A 231 24.23 4.80 13.50
C VAL A 231 24.60 5.43 14.84
N ALA A 232 24.04 6.59 15.19
CA ALA A 232 24.28 7.23 16.48
C ALA A 232 23.84 6.37 17.68
N LYS A 233 22.66 5.72 17.59
CA LYS A 233 22.18 4.78 18.62
C LYS A 233 23.00 3.51 18.76
N THR A 234 23.68 3.08 17.69
CA THR A 234 24.45 1.83 17.67
C THR A 234 25.92 2.05 18.07
N VAL A 235 26.51 3.14 17.57
CA VAL A 235 27.95 3.40 17.64
C VAL A 235 28.31 4.30 18.82
N GLY A 236 27.34 4.90 19.50
CA GLY A 236 27.65 5.68 20.68
C GLY A 236 28.32 7.01 20.31
N ASP A 237 29.17 7.52 21.21
CA ASP A 237 29.87 8.80 21.04
C ASP A 237 30.89 8.76 19.89
N ASP A 238 31.27 7.57 19.43
CA ASP A 238 32.24 7.36 18.36
C ASP A 238 31.77 7.91 17.00
N ILE A 239 30.46 8.17 16.84
CA ILE A 239 29.93 8.81 15.62
C ILE A 239 30.22 10.32 15.57
N VAL A 240 30.36 10.99 16.72
CA VAL A 240 30.51 12.44 16.85
C VAL A 240 31.74 12.95 16.10
N PRO A 241 32.97 12.42 16.28
CA PRO A 241 34.14 12.91 15.56
C PRO A 241 34.07 12.67 14.05
N LEU A 242 33.27 11.70 13.59
CA LEU A 242 33.11 11.38 12.15
C LEU A 242 32.16 12.36 11.44
N VAL A 243 31.12 12.83 12.13
CA VAL A 243 30.03 13.60 11.51
C VAL A 243 30.16 15.11 11.79
N MET A 244 30.73 15.51 12.93
CA MET A 244 30.91 16.91 13.30
C MET A 244 31.72 17.76 12.30
N PRO A 245 32.75 17.25 11.59
CA PRO A 245 33.44 18.03 10.57
C PRO A 245 32.50 18.49 9.45
N SER A 246 31.65 17.58 8.93
CA SER A 246 30.67 17.92 7.89
C SER A 246 29.57 18.86 8.40
N ILE A 247 29.12 18.70 9.65
CA ILE A 247 28.16 19.63 10.28
C ILE A 247 28.75 21.04 10.35
N LYS A 248 29.97 21.18 10.87
CA LYS A 248 30.66 22.47 10.99
C LYS A 248 30.91 23.14 9.64
N GLU A 249 31.23 22.34 8.62
CA GLU A 249 31.39 22.86 7.27
C GLU A 249 30.07 23.38 6.69
N LYS A 250 28.99 22.62 6.85
CA LYS A 250 27.69 22.93 6.22
C LYS A 250 26.89 24.01 6.95
N ILE A 251 27.00 24.10 8.29
CA ILE A 251 26.29 25.10 9.11
C ILE A 251 26.73 26.55 8.84
N THR A 252 27.89 26.74 8.21
CA THR A 252 28.44 28.06 7.89
C THR A 252 28.18 28.49 6.44
N LYS A 253 27.62 27.61 5.60
CA LYS A 253 27.36 27.94 4.19
C LYS A 253 26.22 28.97 4.07
N PRO A 254 26.28 29.88 3.08
CA PRO A 254 25.22 30.87 2.86
C PRO A 254 23.88 30.23 2.47
N ASP A 255 23.93 29.09 1.77
CA ASP A 255 22.75 28.29 1.47
C ASP A 255 22.12 27.77 2.76
N TRP A 256 20.88 28.19 3.02
CA TRP A 256 20.14 27.80 4.21
C TRP A 256 19.85 26.29 4.26
N ARG A 257 19.78 25.61 3.11
CA ARG A 257 19.54 24.16 3.03
C ARG A 257 20.70 23.34 3.59
N GLN A 258 21.94 23.76 3.31
CA GLN A 258 23.14 23.16 3.89
C GLN A 258 23.15 23.33 5.43
N ARG A 259 22.72 24.50 5.91
CA ARG A 259 22.62 24.80 7.34
C ARG A 259 21.53 24.01 8.04
N GLU A 260 20.39 23.85 7.39
CA GLU A 260 19.30 23.01 7.87
C GLU A 260 19.75 21.55 7.99
N GLY A 261 20.33 20.98 6.93
CA GLY A 261 20.86 19.60 6.97
C GLY A 261 21.94 19.39 8.03
N ALA A 262 22.76 20.40 8.32
CA ALA A 262 23.74 20.36 9.41
C ALA A 262 23.08 20.39 10.80
N THR A 263 22.07 21.23 11.00
CA THR A 263 21.29 21.31 12.25
C THR A 263 20.57 20.00 12.53
N TYR A 264 19.97 19.39 11.51
CA TYR A 264 19.32 18.09 11.64
C TYR A 264 20.33 16.98 11.91
N ALA A 265 21.46 16.95 11.19
CA ALA A 265 22.49 15.97 11.44
C ALA A 265 22.99 16.04 12.89
N PHE A 266 23.11 17.26 13.42
CA PHE A 266 23.43 17.52 14.82
C PHE A 266 22.33 17.03 15.78
N GLY A 267 21.04 17.26 15.47
CA GLY A 267 19.93 16.73 16.24
C GLY A 267 19.87 15.19 16.29
N SER A 268 20.07 14.53 15.15
CA SER A 268 20.03 13.06 15.05
C SER A 268 21.17 12.36 15.80
N ILE A 269 22.32 13.02 16.01
CA ILE A 269 23.40 12.52 16.87
C ILE A 269 23.23 12.91 18.34
N LEU A 270 22.38 13.88 18.67
CA LEU A 270 22.03 14.22 20.07
C LEU A 270 20.98 13.26 20.66
N GLU A 271 20.15 12.63 19.81
CA GLU A 271 19.18 11.62 20.24
C GLU A 271 19.80 10.24 20.58
N GLY A 272 21.14 10.11 20.48
CA GLY A 272 21.93 9.07 21.14
C GLY A 272 23.43 9.34 20.91
N PRO A 273 24.29 9.42 21.94
CA PRO A 273 24.22 8.90 23.34
C PRO A 273 24.51 10.02 24.40
N SER A 274 24.46 9.89 25.75
CA SER A 274 24.49 8.78 26.74
C SER A 274 23.52 9.04 27.94
N PRO A 275 23.19 8.02 28.76
CA PRO A 275 23.70 8.10 30.14
C PRO A 275 24.35 6.79 30.58
N ASN A 276 25.69 6.77 30.56
CA ASN A 276 26.54 6.08 31.52
C ASN A 276 27.72 7.01 31.81
#